data_AF-A0A660QT09-F1
#
_entry.id   AF-A0A660QT09-F1
#
_cell.length_a   1.000
_cell.length_b   1.000
_cell.length_c   1.000
_cell.angle_alpha   90.00
_cell.angle_beta   90.00
_cell.angle_gamma   90.00
#
_symmetry.space_group_name_H-M   'P 1'
#
loop_
_entity.id
_entity.type
_entity.pdbx_description
1 polymer ?
#
loop_
_entity_poly.entity_id
_entity_poly.type
_entity_poly.pdbx_seq_one_letter_code
_entity_poly.pdbx_strand_id
1 'polypeptide(L)'
;MKKTASRIGSAIAAIALLIAHTTSAAYIIEASDAGGRLGEGHFTYTGAGGTAASYSTASGGQLPASSDVPSTFFTLRHAFGGNGTTDEYSFTYTPLSDDDNTVFAENTSFNLPQNLRSSGLSGGEAGTYNVYRIHPSTDNVSGGTTTYRVSVNGDLKVSEGIDQNAANLTTGENIGRWELIGSVDLLSNTDTVTVTMTPQNSTYVSMRASGIMLEYVAPIPEPTVLAIMGIGSALILVRRRLMILE
;
A
#
# COMPACT_ATOMS: atom_id res chain seq x y z
N MET A 1 8.96 26.64 65.25
CA MET A 1 8.19 26.95 64.03
C MET A 1 9.14 27.21 62.86
N LYS A 2 9.38 26.21 62.01
CA LYS A 2 9.92 26.37 60.65
C LYS A 2 9.15 25.39 59.77
N LYS A 3 8.24 25.91 58.94
CA LYS A 3 7.46 25.15 57.97
C LYS A 3 8.34 24.96 56.73
N THR A 4 8.80 23.74 56.46
CA THR A 4 9.35 23.35 55.16
C THR A 4 8.20 22.88 54.28
N ALA A 5 7.84 23.72 53.31
CA ALA A 5 6.79 23.44 52.35
C ALA A 5 7.32 22.58 51.19
N SER A 6 6.66 21.43 51.02
CA SER A 6 6.33 20.72 49.78
C SER A 6 6.95 21.23 48.48
N ARG A 7 7.83 20.42 47.87
CA ARG A 7 8.07 20.39 46.41
C ARG A 7 8.36 18.95 45.96
N ILE A 8 7.37 18.07 46.12
CA ILE A 8 7.30 16.81 45.38
C ILE A 8 5.92 16.77 44.76
N GLY A 9 5.83 17.19 43.50
CA GLY A 9 4.57 17.31 42.77
C GLY A 9 4.84 17.69 41.33
N SER A 10 5.67 16.90 40.65
CA SER A 10 5.92 17.05 39.21
C SER A 10 6.26 15.68 38.63
N ALA A 11 5.22 14.85 38.50
CA ALA A 11 5.13 13.71 37.60
C ALA A 11 3.71 13.16 37.79
N ILE A 12 3.12 12.57 36.74
CA ILE A 12 1.72 12.12 36.63
C ILE A 12 0.82 13.28 36.14
N ALA A 13 0.29 13.33 34.92
CA ALA A 13 -0.13 12.25 34.03
C ALA A 13 0.05 12.63 32.55
N ALA A 14 0.90 11.89 31.84
CA ALA A 14 0.71 11.62 30.42
C ALA A 14 0.32 10.14 30.34
N ILE A 15 -0.95 9.85 30.65
CA ILE A 15 -1.53 8.54 30.33
C ILE A 15 -1.76 8.57 28.83
N ALA A 16 -0.74 8.15 28.08
CA ALA A 16 -0.92 7.76 26.69
C ALA A 16 -1.80 6.51 26.72
N LEU A 17 -3.05 6.67 26.27
CA LEU A 17 -3.97 5.57 26.07
C LEU A 17 -3.40 4.71 24.94
N LEU A 18 -2.63 3.68 25.31
CA LEU A 18 -2.09 2.70 24.38
C LEU A 18 -3.24 1.77 23.99
N ILE A 19 -4.08 2.22 23.05
CA ILE A 19 -5.03 1.35 22.39
C ILE A 19 -4.18 0.37 21.57
N ALA A 20 -4.19 -0.90 21.98
CA ALA A 20 -3.60 -1.97 21.21
C ALA A 20 -4.41 -2.12 19.92
N HIS A 21 -3.99 -1.42 18.88
CA HIS A 21 -4.50 -1.63 17.53
C HIS A 21 -4.02 -3.01 17.12
N THR A 22 -4.96 -3.91 16.82
CA THR A 22 -4.64 -5.16 16.15
C THR A 22 -3.91 -4.82 14.86
N THR A 23 -2.66 -5.25 14.78
CA THR A 23 -1.63 -4.79 13.85
C THR A 23 -1.83 -5.34 12.45
N SER A 24 -2.80 -4.81 11.69
CA SER A 24 -2.87 -5.04 10.25
C SER A 24 -2.11 -3.92 9.54
N ALA A 25 -1.18 -4.29 8.65
CA ALA A 25 -0.14 -3.40 8.11
C ALA A 25 -0.28 -3.09 6.61
N ALA A 26 -1.10 -3.87 5.92
CA ALA A 26 -1.35 -3.68 4.51
C ALA A 26 -2.79 -4.04 4.15
N TYR A 27 -3.32 -3.30 3.19
CA TYR A 27 -4.57 -3.63 2.51
C TYR A 27 -4.28 -4.24 1.15
N ILE A 28 -4.77 -5.45 0.94
CA ILE A 28 -4.58 -6.19 -0.31
C ILE A 28 -5.90 -6.35 -1.03
N ILE A 29 -5.89 -6.11 -2.34
CA ILE A 29 -7.05 -6.27 -3.21
C ILE A 29 -6.69 -7.34 -4.26
N GLU A 30 -7.34 -8.49 -4.19
CA GLU A 30 -7.21 -9.54 -5.20
C GLU A 30 -8.09 -9.25 -6.42
N ALA A 31 -7.52 -9.39 -7.62
CA ALA A 31 -8.27 -9.33 -8.86
C ALA A 31 -9.06 -10.64 -9.06
N SER A 32 -10.27 -10.71 -8.48
CA SER A 32 -11.09 -11.93 -8.49
C SER A 32 -12.59 -11.64 -8.61
N ASP A 33 -13.33 -12.58 -9.20
CA ASP A 33 -14.81 -12.63 -9.27
C ASP A 33 -15.46 -13.56 -8.23
N ALA A 34 -14.68 -14.06 -7.27
CA ALA A 34 -15.13 -15.06 -6.31
C ALA A 34 -15.12 -14.48 -4.92
N GLY A 35 -16.14 -14.81 -4.13
CA GLY A 35 -16.24 -14.35 -2.76
C GLY A 35 -15.19 -14.98 -1.83
N GLY A 36 -14.94 -14.32 -0.71
CA GLY A 36 -13.95 -14.73 0.30
C GLY A 36 -12.51 -14.40 -0.08
N ARG A 37 -12.32 -13.41 -0.97
CA ARG A 37 -11.02 -12.91 -1.42
C ARG A 37 -10.66 -11.62 -0.70
N LEU A 38 -9.37 -11.31 -0.60
CA LEU A 38 -8.91 -10.08 0.04
C LEU A 38 -9.34 -8.86 -0.76
N GLY A 39 -9.91 -7.86 -0.07
CA GLY A 39 -10.42 -6.64 -0.70
C GLY A 39 -11.61 -6.92 -1.65
N GLU A 40 -12.41 -7.95 -1.39
CA GLU A 40 -13.63 -8.21 -2.16
C GLU A 40 -14.51 -6.95 -2.26
N GLY A 41 -14.95 -6.62 -3.47
CA GLY A 41 -15.72 -5.40 -3.75
C GLY A 41 -14.87 -4.17 -4.11
N HIS A 42 -13.56 -4.22 -3.92
CA HIS A 42 -12.62 -3.13 -4.23
C HIS A 42 -11.90 -3.30 -5.58
N PHE A 43 -12.23 -4.36 -6.31
CA PHE A 43 -11.77 -4.59 -7.67
C PHE A 43 -12.94 -4.46 -8.64
N THR A 44 -12.75 -3.64 -9.67
CA THR A 44 -13.70 -3.52 -10.77
C THR A 44 -12.99 -3.65 -12.11
N TYR A 45 -13.77 -4.04 -13.11
CA TYR A 45 -13.31 -4.25 -14.45
C TYR A 45 -14.29 -3.63 -15.42
N THR A 46 -13.76 -2.90 -16.41
CA THR A 46 -14.51 -2.38 -17.54
C THR A 46 -13.85 -2.85 -18.82
N GLY A 47 -14.48 -3.81 -19.50
CA GLY A 47 -14.10 -4.22 -20.85
C GLY A 47 -15.00 -3.54 -21.87
N ALA A 48 -14.46 -3.10 -23.00
CA ALA A 48 -15.31 -2.62 -24.08
C ALA A 48 -16.16 -3.79 -24.65
N GLY A 49 -17.45 -3.53 -24.83
CA GLY A 49 -18.45 -4.54 -25.19
C GLY A 49 -19.12 -5.26 -24.01
N GLY A 50 -18.80 -4.93 -22.76
CA GLY A 50 -19.52 -5.44 -21.57
C GLY A 50 -19.23 -6.90 -21.22
N THR A 51 -18.23 -7.52 -21.82
CA THR A 51 -17.81 -8.89 -21.49
C THR A 51 -16.92 -8.88 -20.25
N ALA A 52 -17.32 -9.58 -19.19
CA ALA A 52 -16.56 -9.71 -17.93
C ALA A 52 -15.10 -10.15 -18.16
N ALA A 53 -14.21 -9.79 -17.22
CA ALA A 53 -12.84 -10.31 -17.21
C ALA A 53 -12.85 -11.84 -17.15
N SER A 54 -11.87 -12.45 -17.82
CA SER A 54 -11.62 -13.89 -17.67
C SER A 54 -10.67 -14.12 -16.49
N TYR A 55 -10.80 -15.27 -15.84
CA TYR A 55 -9.95 -15.63 -14.71
C TYR A 55 -9.28 -16.96 -14.93
N SER A 56 -8.01 -17.05 -14.56
CA SER A 56 -7.32 -18.33 -14.49
C SER A 56 -6.44 -18.38 -13.26
N THR A 57 -6.09 -19.59 -12.85
CA THR A 57 -5.12 -19.80 -11.77
C THR A 57 -3.82 -20.23 -12.45
N ALA A 58 -2.80 -19.38 -12.37
CA ALA A 58 -1.47 -19.84 -12.74
C ALA A 58 -1.00 -20.83 -11.67
N SER A 59 -0.25 -21.86 -12.06
CA SER A 59 0.66 -22.49 -11.09
C SER A 59 1.47 -21.35 -10.51
N GLY A 60 1.41 -21.15 -9.19
CA GLY A 60 2.19 -20.12 -8.53
C GLY A 60 3.57 -20.15 -9.13
N GLY A 61 3.99 -19.09 -9.84
CA GLY A 61 5.40 -18.98 -10.21
C GLY A 61 6.13 -19.25 -8.91
N GLN A 62 7.06 -20.22 -8.89
CA GLN A 62 7.78 -20.48 -7.67
C GLN A 62 8.41 -19.14 -7.28
N LEU A 63 7.86 -18.50 -6.24
CA LEU A 63 8.60 -17.55 -5.44
C LEU A 63 9.93 -18.28 -5.21
N PRO A 64 11.09 -17.73 -5.61
CA PRO A 64 12.34 -18.40 -5.33
C PRO A 64 12.31 -18.72 -3.86
N ALA A 65 12.60 -19.98 -3.54
CA ALA A 65 12.52 -20.50 -2.19
C ALA A 65 13.38 -19.64 -1.26
N SER A 66 12.79 -18.60 -0.68
CA SER A 66 13.29 -17.95 0.51
C SER A 66 12.42 -18.45 1.65
N SER A 67 13.08 -18.72 2.77
CA SER A 67 12.45 -19.09 4.04
C SER A 67 11.46 -18.06 4.59
N ASP A 68 11.30 -16.93 3.90
CA ASP A 68 10.77 -15.70 4.48
C ASP A 68 9.35 -15.36 3.98
N VAL A 69 8.87 -16.04 2.92
CA VAL A 69 7.50 -15.87 2.40
C VAL A 69 6.80 -17.22 2.34
N PRO A 70 5.86 -17.52 3.26
CA PRO A 70 4.99 -18.69 3.16
C PRO A 70 4.43 -18.90 1.75
N SER A 71 4.58 -20.11 1.23
CA SER A 71 4.14 -20.53 -0.12
C SER A 71 2.63 -20.42 -0.35
N THR A 72 1.87 -20.01 0.66
CA THR A 72 0.41 -19.95 0.70
C THR A 72 -0.15 -18.54 0.53
N PHE A 73 0.68 -17.51 0.41
CA PHE A 73 0.18 -16.14 0.50
C PHE A 73 -0.81 -15.75 -0.60
N PHE A 74 -0.73 -16.34 -1.80
CA PHE A 74 -1.72 -16.15 -2.86
C PHE A 74 -1.86 -17.41 -3.72
N THR A 75 -3.09 -17.83 -4.01
CA THR A 75 -3.30 -18.48 -5.32
C THR A 75 -3.02 -17.38 -6.35
N LEU A 76 -2.10 -17.54 -7.30
CA LEU A 76 -1.94 -16.60 -8.42
C LEU A 76 -3.13 -16.69 -9.40
N ARG A 77 -4.34 -16.65 -8.85
CA ARG A 77 -5.53 -16.32 -9.58
C ARG A 77 -5.35 -14.90 -10.09
N HIS A 78 -5.75 -14.68 -11.33
CA HIS A 78 -5.58 -13.40 -11.96
C HIS A 78 -6.70 -13.18 -12.96
N ALA A 79 -7.12 -11.92 -13.02
CA ALA A 79 -7.93 -11.41 -14.11
C ALA A 79 -7.06 -11.25 -15.35
N PHE A 80 -7.61 -11.59 -16.51
CA PHE A 80 -7.07 -11.24 -17.81
C PHE A 80 -8.20 -10.84 -18.75
N GLY A 81 -7.96 -9.78 -19.52
CA GLY A 81 -8.89 -9.23 -20.50
C GLY A 81 -8.50 -9.68 -21.90
N GLY A 82 -9.40 -9.55 -22.86
CA GLY A 82 -9.11 -10.06 -24.19
C GLY A 82 -10.28 -10.28 -25.12
N ASN A 83 -10.55 -9.29 -25.98
CA ASN A 83 -11.46 -9.42 -27.12
C ASN A 83 -11.17 -8.41 -28.26
N GLY A 84 -9.99 -7.76 -28.26
CA GLY A 84 -9.64 -6.71 -29.22
C GLY A 84 -10.20 -5.31 -28.89
N THR A 85 -10.71 -5.11 -27.68
CA THR A 85 -11.11 -3.79 -27.16
C THR A 85 -10.30 -3.40 -25.93
N THR A 86 -10.31 -2.10 -25.55
CA THR A 86 -9.53 -1.62 -24.40
C THR A 86 -10.18 -2.06 -23.09
N ASP A 87 -9.45 -2.85 -22.31
CA ASP A 87 -9.83 -3.26 -20.96
C ASP A 87 -9.28 -2.26 -19.93
N GLU A 88 -10.02 -2.04 -18.84
CA GLU A 88 -9.57 -1.22 -17.72
C GLU A 88 -9.86 -1.94 -16.40
N TYR A 89 -8.84 -2.06 -15.55
CA TYR A 89 -8.95 -2.67 -14.22
C TYR A 89 -8.79 -1.56 -13.19
N SER A 90 -9.64 -1.53 -12.17
CA SER A 90 -9.57 -0.51 -11.12
C SER A 90 -9.58 -1.17 -9.74
N PHE A 91 -8.67 -0.73 -8.89
CA PHE A 91 -8.52 -1.16 -7.50
C PHE A 91 -8.65 0.07 -6.60
N THR A 92 -9.53 0.03 -5.60
CA THR A 92 -9.85 1.19 -4.76
C THR A 92 -9.64 0.93 -3.27
N TYR A 93 -9.04 1.86 -2.55
CA TYR A 93 -8.83 1.77 -1.11
C TYR A 93 -9.06 3.11 -0.41
N THR A 94 -9.77 3.09 0.71
CA THR A 94 -9.94 4.22 1.62
C THR A 94 -9.66 3.78 3.06
N PRO A 95 -8.58 4.27 3.70
CA PRO A 95 -8.14 3.78 5.01
C PRO A 95 -9.22 3.79 6.10
N LEU A 96 -10.09 4.80 6.12
CA LEU A 96 -11.14 4.91 7.14
C LEU A 96 -12.25 3.86 6.99
N SER A 97 -12.56 3.45 5.77
CA SER A 97 -13.65 2.48 5.51
C SER A 97 -13.15 1.06 5.32
N ASP A 98 -11.88 0.90 4.99
CA ASP A 98 -11.30 -0.34 4.53
C ASP A 98 -10.22 -0.77 5.53
N ASP A 99 -10.60 -1.59 6.50
CA ASP A 99 -9.66 -2.12 7.49
C ASP A 99 -8.57 -2.95 6.79
N ASP A 100 -7.31 -2.72 7.17
CA ASP A 100 -6.18 -3.51 6.69
C ASP A 100 -6.46 -5.01 6.90
N ASN A 101 -6.31 -5.77 5.82
CA ASN A 101 -6.74 -7.16 5.75
C ASN A 101 -5.58 -8.16 5.80
N THR A 102 -4.35 -7.66 5.90
CA THR A 102 -3.13 -8.48 5.97
C THR A 102 -2.14 -7.92 6.98
N VAL A 103 -1.51 -8.82 7.75
CA VAL A 103 -0.46 -8.50 8.71
C VAL A 103 0.87 -8.97 8.14
N PHE A 104 1.81 -8.04 7.97
CA PHE A 104 3.21 -8.37 7.72
C PHE A 104 4.03 -8.02 8.95
N ALA A 105 4.90 -8.93 9.37
CA ALA A 105 5.91 -8.59 10.36
C ALA A 105 6.84 -7.52 9.76
N GLU A 106 7.32 -6.60 10.59
CA GLU A 106 8.37 -5.66 10.19
C GLU A 106 9.51 -6.42 9.51
N ASN A 107 10.06 -5.82 8.45
CA ASN A 107 11.19 -6.36 7.70
C ASN A 107 10.88 -7.64 6.89
N THR A 108 9.61 -8.07 6.80
CA THR A 108 9.17 -9.16 5.90
C THR A 108 9.53 -8.82 4.46
N SER A 109 10.25 -9.70 3.77
CA SER A 109 10.65 -9.44 2.37
C SER A 109 9.48 -9.66 1.43
N PHE A 110 9.16 -8.65 0.62
CA PHE A 110 8.15 -8.74 -0.44
C PHE A 110 8.71 -9.30 -1.75
N ASN A 111 9.97 -8.97 -2.06
CA ASN A 111 10.63 -9.38 -3.30
C ASN A 111 12.17 -9.32 -3.20
N LEU A 112 12.84 -10.22 -3.92
CA LEU A 112 14.26 -10.18 -4.29
C LEU A 112 14.36 -10.05 -5.81
N PRO A 113 15.12 -9.08 -6.35
CA PRO A 113 16.28 -8.41 -5.77
C PRO A 113 16.01 -6.98 -5.28
N GLN A 114 14.81 -6.45 -5.46
CA GLN A 114 14.49 -5.07 -5.04
C GLN A 114 14.63 -4.86 -3.51
N ASN A 115 14.76 -5.95 -2.74
CA ASN A 115 14.91 -5.93 -1.28
C ASN A 115 13.82 -5.09 -0.61
N LEU A 116 12.62 -5.08 -1.21
CA LEU A 116 11.45 -4.44 -0.64
C LEU A 116 11.08 -5.21 0.62
N ARG A 117 10.89 -4.47 1.70
CA ARG A 117 10.60 -5.02 3.01
C ARG A 117 9.47 -4.27 3.65
N SER A 118 8.66 -5.01 4.39
CA SER A 118 7.52 -4.42 5.06
C SER A 118 7.94 -3.45 6.16
N SER A 119 7.21 -2.35 6.30
CA SER A 119 7.33 -1.41 7.42
C SER A 119 6.91 -2.03 8.75
N GLY A 120 5.98 -3.00 8.72
CA GLY A 120 5.31 -3.52 9.90
C GLY A 120 4.41 -2.51 10.63
N LEU A 121 4.18 -1.33 10.04
CA LEU A 121 3.30 -0.30 10.61
C LEU A 121 1.85 -0.59 10.25
N SER A 122 0.94 -0.37 11.20
CA SER A 122 -0.49 -0.52 10.93
C SER A 122 -1.02 0.62 10.05
N GLY A 123 -1.79 0.31 9.01
CA GLY A 123 -2.50 1.29 8.19
C GLY A 123 -3.82 1.75 8.82
N GLY A 124 -4.75 2.21 7.97
CA GLY A 124 -6.04 2.77 8.39
C GLY A 124 -6.02 4.27 8.71
N GLU A 125 -4.86 4.92 8.63
CA GLU A 125 -4.66 6.33 8.99
C GLU A 125 -4.17 7.18 7.81
N ALA A 126 -4.19 8.50 8.00
CA ALA A 126 -3.51 9.42 7.08
C ALA A 126 -1.98 9.17 7.11
N GLY A 127 -1.33 9.36 5.98
CA GLY A 127 0.11 9.21 5.84
C GLY A 127 0.54 8.69 4.47
N THR A 128 1.78 8.23 4.38
CA THR A 128 2.37 7.71 3.15
C THR A 128 2.07 6.22 3.02
N TYR A 129 1.58 5.84 1.84
CA TYR A 129 1.34 4.46 1.44
C TYR A 129 2.21 4.09 0.25
N ASN A 130 2.89 2.96 0.32
CA ASN A 130 3.51 2.33 -0.83
C ASN A 130 2.45 1.49 -1.58
N VAL A 131 2.45 1.61 -2.90
CA VAL A 131 1.52 0.90 -3.79
C VAL A 131 2.29 -0.13 -4.59
N TYR A 132 1.94 -1.39 -4.39
CA TYR A 132 2.55 -2.54 -5.04
C TYR A 132 1.57 -3.25 -5.96
N ARG A 133 2.10 -3.93 -6.98
CA ARG A 133 1.36 -4.87 -7.83
C ARG A 133 1.90 -6.27 -7.76
N ILE A 134 1.06 -7.21 -8.18
CA ILE A 134 1.46 -8.58 -8.49
C ILE A 134 0.70 -9.10 -9.71
N HIS A 135 1.39 -9.88 -10.54
CA HIS A 135 0.82 -10.58 -11.69
C HIS A 135 1.57 -11.92 -11.91
N PRO A 136 0.93 -12.90 -12.58
CA PRO A 136 1.58 -14.19 -12.87
C PRO A 136 2.66 -14.05 -13.94
N SER A 137 3.52 -15.06 -14.05
CA SER A 137 4.39 -15.24 -15.21
C SER A 137 3.56 -15.27 -16.48
N THR A 138 3.97 -14.51 -17.49
CA THR A 138 3.28 -14.48 -18.78
C THR A 138 4.24 -14.10 -19.89
N ASP A 139 4.02 -14.65 -21.08
CA ASP A 139 4.72 -14.34 -22.33
C ASP A 139 3.72 -13.97 -23.45
N ASN A 140 2.44 -13.88 -23.09
CA ASN A 140 1.33 -13.76 -24.02
C ASN A 140 0.49 -12.50 -23.82
N VAL A 141 1.00 -11.48 -23.12
CA VAL A 141 0.35 -10.16 -23.10
C VAL A 141 0.58 -9.49 -24.45
N SER A 142 -0.49 -9.33 -25.21
CA SER A 142 -0.45 -8.99 -26.63
C SER A 142 -0.35 -7.49 -26.93
N GLY A 143 -0.49 -6.67 -25.90
CA GLY A 143 -0.76 -5.25 -25.99
C GLY A 143 0.45 -4.32 -25.97
N GLY A 144 1.65 -4.86 -25.75
CA GLY A 144 2.79 -4.06 -25.32
C GLY A 144 2.73 -3.81 -23.81
N THR A 145 3.06 -2.59 -23.38
CA THR A 145 3.09 -2.26 -21.95
C THR A 145 1.68 -2.13 -21.36
N THR A 146 1.57 -2.42 -20.07
CA THR A 146 0.40 -2.12 -19.23
C THR A 146 0.71 -0.88 -18.42
N THR A 147 -0.11 0.16 -18.55
CA THR A 147 0.03 1.40 -17.78
C THR A 147 -0.72 1.27 -16.46
N TYR A 148 -0.03 1.54 -15.36
CA TYR A 148 -0.58 1.69 -14.02
C TYR A 148 -0.67 3.16 -13.68
N ARG A 149 -1.84 3.64 -13.28
CA ARG A 149 -2.06 4.99 -12.78
C ARG A 149 -2.54 4.92 -11.35
N VAL A 150 -1.82 5.56 -10.43
CA VAL A 150 -2.25 5.72 -9.05
C VAL A 150 -2.76 7.14 -8.89
N SER A 151 -4.01 7.27 -8.47
CA SER A 151 -4.64 8.55 -8.18
C SER A 151 -5.14 8.59 -6.74
N VAL A 152 -5.18 9.80 -6.17
CA VAL A 152 -5.76 10.07 -4.84
C VAL A 152 -6.88 11.06 -5.03
N ASN A 153 -8.11 10.69 -4.68
CA ASN A 153 -9.32 11.50 -4.90
C ASN A 153 -9.48 11.96 -6.37
N GLY A 154 -9.03 11.14 -7.32
CA GLY A 154 -9.05 11.44 -8.76
C GLY A 154 -7.81 12.20 -9.27
N ASP A 155 -6.96 12.76 -8.40
CA ASP A 155 -5.72 13.41 -8.79
C ASP A 155 -4.63 12.38 -9.08
N LEU A 156 -4.12 12.34 -10.30
CA LEU A 156 -3.01 11.47 -10.68
C LEU A 156 -1.73 11.80 -9.87
N LYS A 157 -1.15 10.78 -9.23
CA LYS A 157 0.10 10.88 -8.45
C LYS A 157 1.25 10.11 -9.08
N VAL A 158 0.97 8.91 -9.60
CA VAL A 158 1.96 8.01 -10.22
C VAL A 158 1.42 7.49 -11.54
N SER A 159 2.28 7.37 -12.56
CA SER A 159 1.95 6.75 -13.84
C SER A 159 3.16 5.96 -14.36
N GLU A 160 3.06 4.63 -14.40
CA GLU A 160 4.16 3.73 -14.77
C GLU A 160 3.73 2.77 -15.87
N GLY A 161 4.55 2.61 -16.91
CA GLY A 161 4.29 1.69 -18.02
C GLY A 161 5.15 0.45 -17.91
N ILE A 162 4.52 -0.72 -17.78
CA ILE A 162 5.26 -1.95 -17.47
C ILE A 162 5.00 -3.05 -18.50
N ASP A 163 6.09 -3.65 -19.01
CA ASP A 163 6.02 -4.84 -19.84
C ASP A 163 5.81 -6.09 -18.98
N GLN A 164 4.64 -6.72 -19.11
CA GLN A 164 4.30 -7.93 -18.37
C GLN A 164 4.91 -9.21 -18.98
N ASN A 165 5.46 -9.15 -20.20
CA ASN A 165 6.07 -10.30 -20.88
C ASN A 165 7.56 -10.50 -20.58
N ALA A 166 8.15 -9.68 -19.71
CA ALA A 166 9.60 -9.64 -19.54
C ALA A 166 10.17 -11.02 -19.12
N ALA A 167 11.11 -11.54 -19.91
CA ALA A 167 11.67 -12.88 -19.76
C ALA A 167 12.81 -13.00 -18.72
N ASN A 168 13.20 -11.92 -18.02
CA ASN A 168 14.44 -11.89 -17.25
C ASN A 168 14.22 -12.01 -15.73
N LEU A 169 14.09 -13.26 -15.27
CA LEU A 169 14.08 -13.64 -13.85
C LEU A 169 15.37 -13.27 -13.09
N THR A 170 16.47 -12.95 -13.80
CA THR A 170 17.79 -12.68 -13.21
C THR A 170 18.04 -11.21 -12.86
N THR A 171 17.33 -10.26 -13.49
CA THR A 171 17.35 -8.83 -13.11
C THR A 171 16.22 -8.44 -12.16
N GLY A 172 15.29 -9.37 -11.88
CA GLY A 172 14.38 -9.24 -10.75
C GLY A 172 12.99 -8.71 -11.01
N GLU A 173 12.64 -8.53 -12.28
CA GLU A 173 11.35 -8.00 -12.67
C GLU A 173 10.41 -9.16 -13.08
N ASN A 174 9.18 -9.06 -12.58
CA ASN A 174 7.92 -9.38 -13.24
C ASN A 174 7.25 -10.73 -13.04
N ILE A 175 7.54 -11.54 -12.01
CA ILE A 175 6.83 -12.82 -11.88
C ILE A 175 6.49 -13.20 -10.44
N GLY A 176 5.19 -13.17 -10.12
CA GLY A 176 4.61 -13.77 -8.91
C GLY A 176 5.01 -13.07 -7.60
N ARG A 177 5.45 -11.81 -7.67
CA ARG A 177 5.95 -11.05 -6.52
C ARG A 177 5.35 -9.66 -6.46
N TRP A 178 5.41 -9.07 -5.28
CA TRP A 178 5.06 -7.67 -5.07
C TRP A 178 6.13 -6.75 -5.62
N GLU A 179 5.71 -5.81 -6.45
CA GLU A 179 6.58 -4.82 -7.09
C GLU A 179 6.06 -3.43 -6.82
N LEU A 180 6.95 -2.54 -6.37
CA LEU A 180 6.58 -1.17 -6.08
C LEU A 180 6.28 -0.44 -7.39
N ILE A 181 5.08 0.12 -7.52
CA ILE A 181 4.72 1.03 -8.61
C ILE A 181 5.04 2.47 -8.21
N GLY A 182 4.84 2.80 -6.93
CA GLY A 182 5.16 4.11 -6.38
C GLY A 182 4.61 4.29 -4.97
N SER A 183 4.68 5.53 -4.48
CA SER A 183 4.17 5.90 -3.16
C SER A 183 3.21 7.08 -3.30
N VAL A 184 2.21 7.14 -2.42
CA VAL A 184 1.23 8.22 -2.36
C VAL A 184 1.06 8.72 -0.95
N ASP A 185 0.79 10.00 -0.82
CA ASP A 185 0.50 10.66 0.45
C ASP A 185 -1.01 10.88 0.58
N LEU A 186 -1.60 10.37 1.66
CA LEU A 186 -2.98 10.60 2.06
C LEU A 186 -3.00 11.65 3.17
N LEU A 187 -3.63 12.79 2.87
CA LEU A 187 -3.73 13.92 3.81
C LEU A 187 -4.87 13.72 4.81
N SER A 188 -5.82 12.84 4.48
CA SER A 188 -6.90 12.37 5.34
C SER A 188 -7.03 10.86 5.22
N ASN A 189 -7.44 10.19 6.30
CA ASN A 189 -7.81 8.77 6.25
C ASN A 189 -9.10 8.51 5.42
N THR A 190 -9.82 9.57 5.06
CA THR A 190 -10.94 9.54 4.11
C THR A 190 -10.52 9.63 2.64
N ASP A 191 -9.24 9.88 2.35
CA ASP A 191 -8.78 9.95 0.97
C ASP A 191 -8.87 8.57 0.30
N THR A 192 -9.30 8.54 -0.96
CA THR A 192 -9.41 7.30 -1.73
C THR A 192 -8.24 7.18 -2.70
N VAL A 193 -7.49 6.09 -2.60
CA VAL A 193 -6.51 5.67 -3.60
C VAL A 193 -7.22 4.83 -4.66
N THR A 194 -7.03 5.18 -5.92
CA THR A 194 -7.48 4.38 -7.07
C THR A 194 -6.28 4.02 -7.93
N VAL A 195 -6.03 2.72 -8.09
CA VAL A 195 -5.06 2.18 -9.05
C VAL A 195 -5.79 1.69 -10.28
N THR A 196 -5.53 2.34 -11.41
CA THR A 196 -6.10 1.96 -12.72
C THR A 196 -5.04 1.30 -13.58
N MET A 197 -5.41 0.19 -14.20
CA MET A 197 -4.58 -0.59 -15.11
C MET A 197 -5.19 -0.54 -16.51
N THR A 198 -4.42 -0.10 -17.51
CA THR A 198 -4.86 -0.04 -18.91
C THR A 198 -3.78 -0.60 -19.84
N PRO A 199 -4.13 -1.45 -20.82
CA PRO A 199 -3.18 -1.94 -21.80
C PRO A 199 -2.88 -0.84 -22.83
N GLN A 200 -1.67 -0.82 -23.39
CA GLN A 200 -1.35 0.11 -24.49
C GLN A 200 -2.16 -0.22 -25.75
N ASN A 201 -2.30 -1.50 -26.08
CA ASN A 201 -3.14 -2.04 -27.14
C ASN A 201 -3.76 -3.37 -26.68
N SER A 202 -4.72 -3.95 -27.39
CA SER A 202 -5.14 -5.33 -27.15
C SER A 202 -5.42 -6.06 -28.47
N THR A 203 -4.95 -7.30 -28.59
CA THR A 203 -5.30 -8.16 -29.73
C THR A 203 -5.86 -9.50 -29.27
N TYR A 204 -5.27 -10.12 -28.24
CA TYR A 204 -5.82 -11.33 -27.62
C TYR A 204 -5.83 -11.26 -26.09
N VAL A 205 -4.68 -11.20 -25.39
CA VAL A 205 -4.65 -10.92 -23.94
C VAL A 205 -4.17 -9.49 -23.75
N SER A 206 -5.00 -8.64 -23.14
CA SER A 206 -4.68 -7.21 -22.97
C SER A 206 -3.67 -6.97 -21.85
N MET A 207 -3.90 -7.60 -20.70
CA MET A 207 -3.08 -7.51 -19.49
C MET A 207 -3.48 -8.61 -18.49
N ARG A 208 -2.65 -8.83 -17.46
CA ARG A 208 -2.92 -9.75 -16.34
C ARG A 208 -2.77 -9.04 -15.00
N ALA A 209 -3.68 -9.27 -14.06
CA ALA A 209 -3.55 -8.74 -12.70
C ALA A 209 -3.90 -9.82 -11.68
N SER A 210 -3.04 -10.03 -10.68
CA SER A 210 -3.37 -10.84 -9.51
C SER A 210 -3.83 -9.98 -8.34
N GLY A 211 -3.24 -8.81 -8.14
CA GLY A 211 -3.69 -7.88 -7.10
C GLY A 211 -2.86 -6.62 -6.94
N ILE A 212 -3.34 -5.76 -6.07
CA ILE A 212 -2.69 -4.53 -5.61
C ILE A 212 -2.56 -4.60 -4.08
N MET A 213 -1.45 -4.10 -3.55
CA MET A 213 -1.23 -3.95 -2.11
C MET A 213 -0.92 -2.49 -1.79
N LEU A 214 -1.58 -1.97 -0.76
CA LEU A 214 -1.29 -0.68 -0.17
C LEU A 214 -0.72 -0.93 1.21
N GLU A 215 0.54 -0.54 1.41
CA GLU A 215 1.22 -0.68 2.69
C GLU A 215 1.43 0.70 3.31
N TYR A 216 1.04 0.86 4.55
CA TYR A 216 1.34 2.07 5.31
C TYR A 216 2.81 2.10 5.71
N VAL A 217 3.53 3.17 5.38
CA VAL A 217 4.99 3.22 5.61
C VAL A 217 5.45 4.37 6.49
N ALA A 218 4.70 5.46 6.57
CA ALA A 218 5.03 6.54 7.49
C ALA A 218 3.83 7.45 7.76
N PRO A 219 3.67 7.95 8.99
CA PRO A 219 2.81 9.10 9.23
C PRO A 219 3.39 10.34 8.56
N ILE A 220 2.53 11.10 7.87
CA ILE A 220 2.91 12.44 7.40
C ILE A 220 2.75 13.38 8.60
N PRO A 221 3.82 14.07 9.05
CA PRO A 221 3.71 14.98 10.17
C PRO A 221 2.71 16.08 9.85
N GLU A 222 1.65 16.19 10.64
CA GLU A 222 0.73 17.32 10.48
C GLU A 222 1.48 18.64 10.75
N PRO A 223 1.28 19.69 9.93
CA PRO A 223 1.91 21.00 10.14
C PRO A 223 1.68 21.54 11.57
N THR A 224 0.52 21.22 12.14
CA THR A 224 0.09 21.61 13.49
C THR A 224 0.96 20.99 14.58
N VAL A 225 1.38 19.74 14.42
CA VAL A 225 2.23 19.03 15.40
C VAL A 225 3.61 19.68 15.46
N LEU A 226 4.17 20.06 14.30
CA LEU A 226 5.44 20.79 14.22
C LEU A 226 5.31 22.19 14.84
N ALA A 227 4.20 22.89 14.59
CA ALA A 227 3.93 24.21 15.16
C ALA A 227 3.82 24.16 16.69
N ILE A 228 3.08 23.20 17.25
CA ILE A 228 2.91 23.04 18.70
C ILE A 228 4.23 22.65 19.37
N MET A 229 5.02 21.74 18.77
CA MET A 229 6.36 21.42 19.28
C MET A 229 7.30 22.64 19.24
N GLY A 230 7.25 23.42 18.16
CA GLY A 230 8.02 24.66 18.03
C GLY A 230 7.65 25.69 19.09
N ILE A 231 6.36 25.97 19.26
CA ILE A 231 5.84 26.93 20.26
C ILE A 231 6.15 26.44 21.68
N GLY A 232 5.90 25.16 21.98
CA GLY A 232 6.20 24.56 23.27
C GLY A 232 7.69 24.65 23.64
N SER A 233 8.58 24.38 22.68
CA SER A 233 10.02 24.49 22.87
C SER A 233 10.48 25.94 23.09
N ALA A 234 9.91 26.88 22.33
CA ALA A 234 10.19 28.31 22.49
C ALA A 234 9.75 28.83 23.87
N LEU A 235 8.57 28.45 24.34
CA LEU A 235 8.05 28.83 25.66
C LEU A 235 8.92 28.29 26.81
N ILE A 236 9.41 27.06 26.70
CA ILE A 236 10.33 26.47 27.68
C ILE A 236 11.67 27.23 27.73
N LEU A 237 12.21 27.61 26.57
CA LEU A 237 13.46 28.38 26.47
C LEU A 237 13.32 29.80 27.04
N VAL A 238 12.22 30.50 26.73
CA VAL A 238 11.93 31.83 27.29
C VAL A 238 11.81 31.77 28.81
N ARG A 239 11.07 30.78 29.34
CA ARG A 239 10.91 30.60 30.78
C ARG A 239 12.24 30.30 31.48
N ARG A 240 13.13 29.49 30.86
CA ARG A 240 14.47 29.23 31.40
C ARG A 240 15.34 30.48 31.46
N ARG A 241 15.27 31.35 30.45
CA ARG A 241 16.02 32.63 30.46
C ARG A 241 15.54 33.58 31.54
N LEU A 242 14.22 33.67 31.75
CA LEU A 242 13.65 34.52 32.79
C LEU A 242 14.04 34.05 34.21
N MET A 243 14.15 32.74 34.46
CA MET A 243 14.55 32.20 35.76
C MET A 243 16.05 32.32 36.09
N ILE A 244 16.91 32.66 35.12
CA ILE A 244 18.36 32.88 35.35
C ILE A 244 18.66 34.36 35.67
N LEU A 245 17.67 35.24 35.47
CA LEU A 245 17.79 36.69 35.65
C LEU A 245 17.21 37.19 37.00
N GLU A 246 16.75 36.29 37.87
CA GLU A 246 16.35 36.56 39.27
C GLU A 246 17.38 36.00 40.26
#